data_AF-A0A1I2HI18-F1
#
_entry.id   AF-A0A1I2HI18-F1
#
_cell.length_a   1.000
_cell.length_b   1.000
_cell.length_c   1.000
_cell.angle_alpha   90.00
_cell.angle_beta   90.00
_cell.angle_gamma   90.00
#
_symmetry.space_group_name_H-M   'P 1'
#
loop_
_entity.id
_entity.type
_entity.pdbx_description
1 polymer ?
#
loop_
_entity_poly.entity_id
_entity_poly.type
_entity_poly.pdbx_seq_one_letter_code
_entity_poly.pdbx_strand_id
1 'polypeptide(L)'
;MEMAAGFWHKAIGVLWAALGLIIYPNTLPQSGYGVDGIIASWIVFFLFPGVSLICFGVRKHRRFKWKQKYLDEQEPFLLQFRLEIQKLEHEQELGREERKQAEEAEEAARLGAEKEATLAAMRAETEAAARREATNRITPPPPPPSSTPPPPPLMPKNISCPGCGARKVLQPMQSLECEYCGTVLVYS
;
A
#
# COMPACT_ATOMS: atom_id res chain seq x y z
N MET A 1 -16.46 -7.82 38.42
CA MET A 1 -16.69 -8.36 39.78
C MET A 1 -15.85 -7.66 40.86
N GLU A 2 -15.35 -6.44 40.66
CA GLU A 2 -14.47 -5.76 41.65
C GLU A 2 -15.20 -5.01 42.77
N MET A 3 -16.51 -4.78 42.65
CA MET A 3 -17.27 -4.05 43.69
C MET A 3 -17.40 -4.80 45.01
N ALA A 4 -17.16 -6.13 45.04
CA ALA A 4 -17.32 -6.93 46.25
C ALA A 4 -16.16 -6.76 47.25
N ALA A 5 -14.94 -6.49 46.80
CA ALA A 5 -13.76 -6.57 47.66
C ALA A 5 -13.77 -5.53 48.81
N GLY A 6 -14.31 -4.33 48.56
CA GLY A 6 -14.46 -3.30 49.58
C GLY A 6 -15.57 -3.59 50.58
N PHE A 7 -16.62 -4.30 50.15
CA PHE A 7 -17.74 -4.71 51.01
C PHE A 7 -17.31 -5.78 52.00
N TRP A 8 -16.56 -6.80 51.54
CA TRP A 8 -16.07 -7.88 52.39
C TRP A 8 -15.15 -7.41 53.51
N HIS A 9 -14.25 -6.45 53.26
CA HIS A 9 -13.37 -5.91 54.31
C HIS A 9 -14.15 -5.18 55.41
N LYS A 10 -15.21 -4.44 55.04
CA LYS A 10 -16.09 -3.79 56.02
C LYS A 10 -16.90 -4.81 56.80
N ALA A 11 -17.45 -5.83 56.12
CA ALA A 11 -18.21 -6.89 56.75
C ALA A 11 -17.35 -7.71 57.75
N ILE A 12 -16.12 -8.06 57.37
CA ILE A 12 -15.18 -8.78 58.24
C ILE A 12 -14.79 -7.93 59.44
N GLY A 13 -14.54 -6.63 59.26
CA GLY A 13 -14.22 -5.72 60.38
C GLY A 13 -15.36 -5.59 61.39
N VAL A 14 -16.61 -5.43 60.92
CA VAL A 14 -17.80 -5.39 61.77
C VAL A 14 -18.03 -6.73 62.48
N LEU A 15 -17.86 -7.84 61.76
CA LEU A 15 -17.97 -9.18 62.32
C LEU A 15 -16.94 -9.40 63.44
N TRP A 16 -15.68 -8.98 63.25
CA TRP A 16 -14.61 -9.12 64.24
C TRP A 16 -14.87 -8.29 65.51
N ALA A 17 -15.35 -7.05 65.35
CA ALA A 17 -15.74 -6.21 66.48
C ALA A 17 -16.93 -6.79 67.25
N ALA A 18 -17.92 -7.36 66.53
CA ALA A 18 -19.09 -7.99 67.13
C ALA A 18 -18.74 -9.29 67.88
N LEU A 19 -17.96 -10.17 67.25
CA LEU A 19 -17.40 -11.38 67.89
C LEU A 19 -16.67 -11.01 69.17
N GLY A 20 -15.99 -9.89 69.13
CA GLY A 20 -15.30 -9.39 70.27
C GLY A 20 -16.18 -8.98 71.44
N LEU A 21 -17.21 -8.19 71.15
CA LEU A 21 -18.19 -7.77 72.14
C LEU A 21 -18.90 -8.97 72.81
N ILE A 22 -19.09 -10.07 72.06
CA ILE A 22 -19.73 -11.30 72.56
C ILE A 22 -18.81 -12.11 73.47
N ILE A 23 -17.50 -12.14 73.19
CA ILE A 23 -16.52 -12.90 73.98
C ILE A 23 -16.16 -12.15 75.28
N TYR A 24 -16.11 -10.81 75.25
CA TYR A 24 -15.75 -9.95 76.37
C TYR A 24 -16.45 -10.26 77.72
N PRO A 25 -17.79 -10.40 77.81
CA PRO A 25 -18.47 -10.65 79.08
C PRO A 25 -18.20 -12.05 79.65
N ASN A 26 -17.84 -13.03 78.82
CA ASN A 26 -17.61 -14.42 79.25
C ASN A 26 -16.20 -14.66 79.81
N THR A 27 -15.27 -13.72 79.61
CA THR A 27 -13.87 -13.86 80.01
C THR A 27 -13.49 -13.05 81.24
N LEU A 28 -14.44 -12.46 81.98
CA LEU A 28 -14.13 -11.70 83.20
C LEU A 28 -13.94 -12.64 84.39
N PRO A 29 -12.70 -12.90 84.86
CA PRO A 29 -12.49 -13.63 86.10
C PRO A 29 -12.98 -12.81 87.30
N GLN A 30 -13.66 -13.46 88.24
CA GLN A 30 -14.09 -12.85 89.52
C GLN A 30 -12.92 -12.52 90.47
N SER A 31 -11.69 -12.94 90.17
CA SER A 31 -10.53 -12.72 91.04
C SER A 31 -9.90 -11.35 90.76
N GLY A 32 -9.73 -10.53 91.80
CA GLY A 32 -9.27 -9.13 91.78
C GLY A 32 -7.85 -8.83 91.27
N TYR A 33 -7.36 -9.58 90.28
CA TYR A 33 -6.16 -9.25 89.52
C TYR A 33 -6.54 -8.59 88.18
N GLY A 34 -6.22 -7.30 88.05
CA GLY A 34 -5.86 -6.66 86.79
C GLY A 34 -6.91 -6.61 85.68
N VAL A 35 -8.16 -6.29 86.00
CA VAL A 35 -9.23 -6.08 84.99
C VAL A 35 -8.78 -5.06 83.90
N ASP A 36 -8.03 -4.03 84.31
CA ASP A 36 -7.47 -3.03 83.39
C ASP A 36 -6.51 -3.63 82.34
N GLY A 37 -5.74 -4.65 82.71
CA GLY A 37 -4.81 -5.32 81.80
C GLY A 37 -5.53 -6.17 80.75
N ILE A 38 -6.61 -6.84 81.14
CA ILE A 38 -7.45 -7.62 80.22
C ILE A 38 -8.13 -6.68 79.23
N ILE A 39 -8.71 -5.57 79.71
CA ILE A 39 -9.36 -4.56 78.87
C ILE A 39 -8.36 -3.94 77.89
N ALA A 40 -7.18 -3.56 78.35
CA ALA A 40 -6.14 -2.99 77.49
C ALA A 40 -5.68 -3.98 76.40
N SER A 41 -5.43 -5.24 76.76
CA SER A 41 -5.09 -6.30 75.80
C SER A 41 -6.21 -6.50 74.77
N TRP A 42 -7.46 -6.47 75.22
CA TRP A 42 -8.65 -6.57 74.38
C TRP A 42 -8.73 -5.46 73.32
N ILE A 43 -8.56 -4.21 73.76
CA ILE A 43 -8.57 -3.03 72.88
C ILE A 43 -7.44 -3.14 71.85
N VAL A 44 -6.24 -3.52 72.27
CA VAL A 44 -5.09 -3.65 71.37
C VAL A 44 -5.28 -4.78 70.37
N PHE A 45 -5.77 -5.95 70.77
CA PHE A 45 -5.95 -7.08 69.87
C PHE A 45 -7.17 -6.94 68.96
N PHE A 46 -8.24 -6.25 69.38
CA PHE A 46 -9.49 -6.19 68.61
C PHE A 46 -9.73 -4.86 67.88
N LEU A 47 -9.43 -3.72 68.50
CA LEU A 47 -9.67 -2.43 67.84
C LEU A 47 -8.53 -2.03 66.90
N PHE A 48 -7.27 -2.33 67.25
CA PHE A 48 -6.13 -1.93 66.43
C PHE A 48 -6.13 -2.55 65.01
N PRO A 49 -6.39 -3.87 64.82
CA PRO A 49 -6.41 -4.45 63.47
C PRO A 49 -7.61 -3.96 62.66
N GLY A 50 -8.78 -3.81 63.30
CA GLY A 50 -10.00 -3.32 62.65
C GLY A 50 -9.83 -1.90 62.12
N VAL A 51 -9.34 -0.98 62.97
CA VAL A 51 -9.08 0.41 62.57
C VAL A 51 -7.99 0.49 61.50
N SER A 52 -6.93 -0.32 61.62
CA SER A 52 -5.86 -0.37 60.62
C SER A 52 -6.36 -0.80 59.24
N LEU A 53 -7.21 -1.83 59.15
CA LEU A 53 -7.81 -2.28 57.89
C LEU A 53 -8.76 -1.24 57.28
N ILE A 54 -9.54 -0.55 58.11
CA ILE A 54 -10.42 0.54 57.65
C ILE A 54 -9.57 1.68 57.06
N CYS A 55 -8.53 2.11 57.76
CA CYS A 55 -7.61 3.15 57.28
C CYS A 55 -6.92 2.73 55.97
N PHE A 56 -6.46 1.48 55.87
CA PHE A 56 -5.83 0.96 54.66
C PHE A 56 -6.82 0.88 53.48
N GLY A 57 -8.05 0.45 53.75
CA GLY A 57 -9.13 0.40 52.77
C GLY A 57 -9.48 1.78 52.22
N VAL A 58 -9.62 2.79 53.08
CA VAL A 58 -9.89 4.18 52.67
C VAL A 58 -8.72 4.74 51.86
N ARG A 59 -7.47 4.52 52.30
CA ARG A 59 -6.27 4.99 51.58
C ARG A 59 -6.15 4.34 50.20
N LYS A 60 -6.40 3.04 50.09
CA LYS A 60 -6.37 2.30 48.80
C LYS A 60 -7.50 2.76 47.89
N HIS A 61 -8.71 2.93 48.41
CA HIS A 61 -9.85 3.41 47.64
C HIS A 61 -9.61 4.83 47.09
N ARG A 62 -9.01 5.72 47.90
CA ARG A 62 -8.65 7.07 47.44
C ARG A 62 -7.61 7.04 46.33
N ARG A 63 -6.57 6.19 46.44
CA ARG A 63 -5.59 5.98 45.37
C ARG A 63 -6.21 5.43 44.09
N PHE A 64 -7.15 4.49 44.21
CA PHE A 64 -7.84 3.91 43.06
C PHE A 64 -8.68 4.96 42.32
N LYS A 65 -9.48 5.75 43.06
CA LYS A 65 -10.26 6.86 42.47
C LYS A 65 -9.38 7.91 41.78
N TRP A 66 -8.21 8.21 42.34
CA TRP A 66 -7.26 9.11 41.70
C TRP A 66 -6.76 8.53 40.37
N LYS A 67 -6.30 7.28 40.36
CA LYS A 67 -5.87 6.61 39.12
C LYS A 67 -6.98 6.55 38.08
N GLN A 68 -8.20 6.28 38.49
CA GLN A 68 -9.34 6.22 37.59
C GLN A 68 -9.60 7.58 36.94
N LYS A 69 -9.56 8.68 37.71
CA LYS A 69 -9.64 10.03 37.15
C LYS A 69 -8.53 10.33 36.14
N TYR A 70 -7.28 9.97 36.44
CA TYR A 70 -6.17 10.16 35.51
C TYR A 70 -6.34 9.39 34.20
N LEU A 71 -6.90 8.17 34.26
CA LEU A 71 -7.16 7.36 33.06
C LEU A 71 -8.30 7.96 32.22
N ASP A 72 -9.39 8.38 32.88
CA ASP A 72 -10.54 9.03 32.25
C ASP A 72 -10.13 10.35 31.56
N GLU A 73 -9.19 11.07 32.15
CA GLU A 73 -8.63 12.31 31.59
C GLU A 73 -7.64 12.04 30.43
N GLN A 74 -6.98 10.87 30.40
CA GLN A 74 -6.10 10.46 29.31
C GLN A 74 -6.82 9.83 28.11
N GLU A 75 -7.97 9.21 28.33
CA GLU A 75 -8.76 8.56 27.29
C GLU A 75 -9.07 9.45 26.07
N PRO A 76 -9.50 10.73 26.21
CA PRO A 76 -9.79 11.58 25.06
C PRO A 76 -8.56 11.83 24.18
N PHE A 77 -7.36 11.95 24.77
CA PHE A 77 -6.13 12.15 24.01
C PHE A 77 -5.75 10.92 23.20
N LEU A 78 -5.88 9.73 23.79
CA LEU A 78 -5.63 8.47 23.07
C LEU A 78 -6.63 8.27 21.94
N LEU A 79 -7.89 8.66 22.16
CA LEU A 79 -8.95 8.56 21.18
C LEU A 79 -8.73 9.54 20.03
N GLN A 80 -8.34 10.78 20.34
CA GLN A 80 -7.96 11.78 19.34
C GLN A 80 -6.77 11.31 18.50
N PHE A 81 -5.73 10.78 19.13
CA PHE A 81 -4.56 10.27 18.42
C PHE A 81 -4.91 9.11 17.48
N ARG A 82 -5.81 8.21 17.91
CA ARG A 82 -6.31 7.12 17.06
C ARG A 82 -7.09 7.63 15.85
N LEU A 83 -7.94 8.64 16.04
CA LEU A 83 -8.70 9.27 14.95
C LEU A 83 -7.79 9.97 13.95
N GLU A 84 -6.74 10.65 14.42
CA GLU A 84 -5.76 11.31 13.54
C GLU A 84 -5.00 10.29 12.69
N ILE A 85 -4.56 9.16 13.28
CA ILE A 85 -3.92 8.08 12.51
C ILE A 85 -4.86 7.54 11.44
N GLN A 86 -6.11 7.24 11.80
CA GLN A 86 -7.08 6.71 10.87
C GLN A 86 -7.36 7.70 9.73
N LYS A 87 -7.38 9.01 10.02
CA LYS A 87 -7.54 10.05 9.00
C LYS A 87 -6.34 10.10 8.05
N LEU A 88 -5.12 10.03 8.58
CA LEU A 88 -3.88 10.02 7.79
C LEU A 88 -3.82 8.79 6.87
N GLU A 89 -4.17 7.61 7.38
CA GLU A 89 -4.24 6.39 6.58
C GLU A 89 -5.26 6.53 5.44
N HIS A 90 -6.43 7.08 5.72
CA HIS A 90 -7.47 7.31 4.72
C HIS A 90 -7.05 8.33 3.64
N GLU A 91 -6.43 9.44 4.04
CA GLU A 91 -5.89 10.42 3.08
C GLU A 91 -4.78 9.81 2.20
N GLN A 92 -3.96 8.93 2.77
CA GLN A 92 -2.93 8.21 2.02
C GLN A 92 -3.53 7.22 1.02
N GLU A 93 -4.59 6.50 1.40
CA GLU A 93 -5.31 5.60 0.51
C GLU A 93 -5.96 6.36 -0.65
N LEU A 94 -6.65 7.46 -0.36
CA LEU A 94 -7.24 8.31 -1.39
C LEU A 94 -6.17 8.80 -2.39
N GLY A 95 -5.02 9.26 -1.90
CA GLY A 95 -3.91 9.66 -2.76
C GLY A 95 -3.30 8.51 -3.58
N ARG A 96 -3.40 7.25 -3.13
CA ARG A 96 -3.02 6.08 -3.94
C ARG A 96 -4.05 5.78 -5.02
N GLU A 97 -5.35 5.89 -4.70
CA GLU A 97 -6.43 5.67 -5.65
C GLU A 97 -6.42 6.71 -6.76
N GLU A 98 -6.23 7.99 -6.43
CA GLU A 98 -6.11 9.07 -7.43
C GLU A 98 -4.94 8.83 -8.39
N ARG A 99 -3.80 8.34 -7.90
CA ARG A 99 -2.66 7.98 -8.76
C ARG A 99 -2.98 6.81 -9.69
N LYS A 100 -3.65 5.78 -9.19
CA LYS A 100 -4.11 4.65 -10.02
C LYS A 100 -5.10 5.11 -11.08
N GLN A 101 -6.06 5.96 -10.71
CA GLN A 101 -7.03 6.52 -11.65
C GLN A 101 -6.35 7.39 -12.70
N ALA A 102 -5.34 8.18 -12.33
CA ALA A 102 -4.56 8.98 -13.28
C ALA A 102 -3.76 8.10 -14.25
N GLU A 103 -3.15 7.02 -13.76
CA GLU A 103 -2.43 6.04 -14.58
C GLU A 103 -3.39 5.30 -15.54
N GLU A 104 -4.54 4.84 -15.06
CA GLU A 104 -5.59 4.22 -15.87
C GLU A 104 -6.14 5.20 -16.93
N ALA A 105 -6.32 6.47 -16.58
CA ALA A 105 -6.75 7.50 -17.52
C ALA A 105 -5.69 7.78 -18.61
N GLU A 106 -4.40 7.78 -18.25
CA GLU A 106 -3.32 7.91 -19.23
C GLU A 106 -3.28 6.68 -20.16
N GLU A 107 -3.38 5.47 -19.62
CA GLU A 107 -3.41 4.24 -20.41
C GLU A 107 -4.62 4.20 -21.35
N ALA A 108 -5.81 4.57 -20.85
CA ALA A 108 -7.02 4.67 -21.65
C ALA A 108 -6.89 5.71 -22.78
N ALA A 109 -6.23 6.85 -22.52
CA ALA A 109 -5.96 7.86 -23.54
C ALA A 109 -4.99 7.34 -24.61
N ARG A 110 -3.93 6.62 -24.22
CA ARG A 110 -2.97 6.00 -25.16
C ARG A 110 -3.65 4.94 -26.02
N LEU A 111 -4.43 4.07 -25.41
CA LEU A 111 -5.17 3.01 -26.11
C LEU A 111 -6.27 3.59 -27.01
N GLY A 112 -6.89 4.70 -26.60
CA GLY A 112 -7.79 5.50 -27.43
C GLY A 112 -7.08 6.05 -28.68
N ALA A 113 -5.92 6.69 -28.49
CA ALA A 113 -5.12 7.23 -29.60
C ALA A 113 -4.64 6.13 -30.56
N GLU A 114 -4.26 4.96 -30.06
CA GLU A 114 -3.88 3.81 -30.89
C GLU A 114 -5.07 3.28 -31.71
N LYS A 115 -6.25 3.17 -31.10
CA LYS A 115 -7.49 2.79 -31.80
C LYS A 115 -7.86 3.81 -32.87
N GLU A 116 -7.71 5.09 -32.60
CA GLU A 116 -7.97 6.14 -33.59
C GLU A 116 -6.98 6.11 -34.75
N ALA A 117 -5.68 5.91 -34.45
CA ALA A 117 -4.64 5.78 -35.48
C ALA A 117 -4.86 4.55 -36.37
N THR A 118 -5.23 3.41 -35.78
CA THR A 118 -5.54 2.18 -36.54
C THR A 118 -6.80 2.32 -37.38
N LEU A 119 -7.85 2.96 -36.86
CA LEU A 119 -9.05 3.29 -37.64
C LEU A 119 -8.75 4.27 -38.78
N ALA A 120 -7.90 5.28 -38.55
CA ALA A 120 -7.46 6.21 -39.58
C ALA A 120 -6.64 5.50 -40.68
N ALA A 121 -5.75 4.58 -40.30
CA ALA A 121 -4.98 3.76 -41.26
C ALA A 121 -5.90 2.88 -42.11
N MET A 122 -6.86 2.19 -41.48
CA MET A 122 -7.86 1.38 -42.20
C MET A 122 -8.67 2.24 -43.18
N ARG A 123 -9.11 3.44 -42.78
CA ARG A 123 -9.80 4.38 -43.68
C ARG A 123 -8.91 4.80 -44.85
N ALA A 124 -7.66 5.18 -44.59
CA ALA A 124 -6.71 5.54 -45.65
C ALA A 124 -6.46 4.39 -46.63
N GLU A 125 -6.38 3.14 -46.15
CA GLU A 125 -6.29 1.95 -47.00
C GLU A 125 -7.55 1.74 -47.83
N THR A 126 -8.75 1.90 -47.27
CA THR A 126 -10.00 1.80 -48.03
C THR A 126 -10.11 2.88 -49.11
N GLU A 127 -9.69 4.11 -48.82
CA GLU A 127 -9.63 5.19 -49.80
C GLU A 127 -8.58 4.92 -50.89
N ALA A 128 -7.40 4.40 -50.51
CA ALA A 128 -6.37 4.02 -51.46
C ALA A 128 -6.82 2.86 -52.36
N ALA A 129 -7.52 1.87 -51.81
CA ALA A 129 -8.11 0.75 -52.55
C ALA A 129 -9.21 1.23 -53.51
N ALA A 130 -10.10 2.12 -53.06
CA ALA A 130 -11.12 2.74 -53.91
C ALA A 130 -10.49 3.55 -55.06
N ARG A 131 -9.41 4.30 -54.79
CA ARG A 131 -8.63 5.00 -55.84
C ARG A 131 -8.00 4.02 -56.83
N ARG A 132 -7.42 2.91 -56.36
CA ARG A 132 -6.84 1.86 -57.24
C ARG A 132 -7.90 1.24 -58.15
N GLU A 133 -9.07 0.90 -57.60
CA GLU A 133 -10.22 0.37 -58.37
C GLU A 133 -10.72 1.38 -59.41
N ALA A 134 -10.84 2.66 -59.05
CA ALA A 134 -11.24 3.72 -59.96
C ALA A 134 -10.23 3.89 -61.13
N THR A 135 -8.93 3.90 -60.84
CA THR A 135 -7.88 3.95 -61.87
C THR A 135 -7.94 2.72 -62.78
N ASN A 136 -8.20 1.53 -62.23
CA ASN A 136 -8.30 0.30 -63.00
C ASN A 136 -9.49 0.32 -63.98
N ARG A 137 -10.64 0.89 -63.59
CA ARG A 137 -11.82 1.01 -64.47
C ARG A 137 -11.68 2.02 -65.62
N ILE A 138 -10.75 2.97 -65.54
CA ILE A 138 -10.56 4.03 -66.55
C ILE A 138 -9.52 3.58 -67.61
N THR A 139 -8.79 2.49 -67.38
CA THR A 139 -7.74 2.02 -68.30
C THR A 139 -8.31 0.99 -69.30
N PRO A 140 -8.29 1.24 -70.63
CA PRO A 140 -8.70 0.23 -71.61
C PRO A 140 -7.68 -0.94 -71.66
N PRO A 141 -8.11 -2.16 -72.00
CA PRO A 141 -7.22 -3.32 -72.04
C PRO A 141 -6.08 -3.11 -73.05
N PRO A 142 -4.83 -3.50 -72.72
CA PRO A 142 -3.69 -3.29 -73.61
C PRO A 142 -3.82 -4.14 -74.89
N PRO A 143 -3.47 -3.61 -76.07
CA PRO A 143 -3.47 -4.35 -77.34
C PRO A 143 -2.37 -5.43 -77.37
N PRO A 144 -2.53 -6.50 -78.18
CA PRO A 144 -1.63 -7.64 -78.21
C PRO A 144 -0.20 -7.27 -78.66
N PRO A 145 0.84 -7.89 -78.07
CA PRO A 145 2.23 -7.54 -78.35
C PRO A 145 2.64 -7.97 -79.75
N SER A 146 2.98 -6.98 -80.57
CA SER A 146 3.55 -7.15 -81.90
C SER A 146 5.09 -7.15 -81.80
N SER A 147 5.66 -8.23 -82.33
CA SER A 147 7.08 -8.52 -82.58
C SER A 147 8.01 -7.31 -82.82
N THR A 148 9.09 -7.21 -82.04
CA THR A 148 10.34 -6.52 -82.41
C THR A 148 11.50 -7.25 -81.68
N PRO A 149 12.64 -7.53 -82.35
CA PRO A 149 13.61 -8.51 -81.86
C PRO A 149 14.43 -8.00 -80.66
N PRO A 150 14.87 -8.90 -79.76
CA PRO A 150 15.60 -8.54 -78.54
C PRO A 150 17.03 -8.06 -78.85
N PRO A 151 17.52 -6.97 -78.22
CA PRO A 151 18.94 -6.66 -78.17
C PRO A 151 19.69 -7.72 -77.33
N PRO A 152 20.97 -8.00 -77.64
CA PRO A 152 21.72 -9.11 -77.04
C PRO A 152 21.85 -8.98 -75.51
N PRO A 153 21.90 -10.10 -74.77
CA PRO A 153 21.98 -10.10 -73.31
C PRO A 153 23.30 -9.47 -72.85
N LEU A 154 23.23 -8.33 -72.18
CA LEU A 154 24.37 -7.72 -71.51
C LEU A 154 24.63 -8.49 -70.21
N MET A 155 25.61 -9.39 -70.23
CA MET A 155 26.03 -10.16 -69.06
C MET A 155 26.79 -9.27 -68.06
N PRO A 156 26.67 -9.53 -66.74
CA PRO A 156 27.46 -8.83 -65.73
C PRO A 156 28.95 -9.03 -66.01
N LYS A 157 29.70 -7.92 -66.14
CA LYS A 157 31.13 -7.94 -66.40
C LYS A 157 31.86 -7.67 -65.11
N ASN A 158 32.85 -8.49 -64.79
CA ASN A 158 33.72 -8.26 -63.63
C ASN A 158 34.78 -7.24 -64.03
N ILE A 159 34.74 -6.05 -63.43
CA ILE A 159 35.65 -4.95 -63.74
C ILE A 159 36.57 -4.76 -62.54
N SER A 160 37.87 -4.69 -62.81
CA SER A 160 38.90 -4.43 -61.81
C SER A 160 39.07 -2.93 -61.64
N CYS A 161 39.06 -2.45 -60.40
CA CYS A 161 39.29 -1.03 -60.10
C CYS A 161 40.73 -0.63 -60.42
N PRO A 162 40.98 0.44 -61.21
CA PRO A 162 42.34 0.88 -61.55
C PRO A 162 43.12 1.45 -60.37
N GLY A 163 42.43 1.89 -59.30
CA GLY A 163 43.08 2.49 -58.13
C GLY A 163 43.56 1.46 -57.10
N CYS A 164 42.75 0.43 -56.81
CA CYS A 164 43.01 -0.52 -55.72
C CYS A 164 43.06 -1.99 -56.16
N GLY A 165 42.80 -2.29 -57.44
CA GLY A 165 42.80 -3.67 -57.97
C GLY A 165 41.62 -4.54 -57.55
N ALA A 166 40.67 -4.01 -56.75
CA ALA A 166 39.49 -4.74 -56.32
C ALA A 166 38.58 -5.09 -57.52
N ARG A 167 38.07 -6.32 -57.54
CA ARG A 167 37.18 -6.83 -58.60
C ARG A 167 35.74 -6.69 -58.16
N LYS A 168 34.91 -6.00 -58.94
CA LYS A 168 33.48 -5.85 -58.65
C LYS A 168 32.65 -6.18 -59.89
N VAL A 169 31.57 -6.93 -59.66
CA VAL A 169 30.63 -7.31 -60.71
C VAL A 169 29.64 -6.16 -60.88
N LEU A 170 29.68 -5.51 -62.04
CA LEU A 170 28.74 -4.43 -62.38
C LEU A 170 27.65 -4.93 -63.32
N GLN A 171 26.42 -4.50 -63.04
CA GLN A 171 25.31 -4.67 -63.96
C GLN A 171 25.41 -3.61 -65.06
N PRO A 172 24.98 -3.94 -66.29
CA PRO A 172 24.98 -3.00 -67.40
C PRO A 172 24.19 -1.74 -67.06
N MET A 173 24.69 -0.57 -67.49
CA MET A 173 24.14 0.76 -67.23
C MET A 173 24.19 1.25 -65.76
N GLN A 174 24.88 0.56 -64.87
CA GLN A 174 25.15 1.07 -63.51
C GLN A 174 26.58 1.59 -63.40
N SER A 175 26.73 2.84 -62.94
CA SER A 175 27.99 3.39 -62.44
C SER A 175 28.02 3.23 -60.93
N LEU A 176 29.04 2.59 -60.40
CA LEU A 176 29.15 2.33 -58.97
C LEU A 176 30.52 2.74 -58.45
N GLU A 177 30.54 3.37 -57.29
CA GLU A 177 31.76 3.87 -56.67
C GLU A 177 32.50 2.75 -55.92
N CYS A 178 33.82 2.67 -56.10
CA CYS A 178 34.63 1.66 -55.44
C CYS A 178 34.69 1.91 -53.93
N GLU A 179 34.25 0.93 -53.13
CA GLU A 179 34.21 1.02 -51.66
C GLU A 179 35.59 1.26 -51.01
N TYR A 180 36.67 0.89 -51.70
CA TYR A 180 38.02 0.98 -51.13
C TYR A 180 38.75 2.29 -51.46
N CYS A 181 38.46 2.92 -52.60
CA CYS A 181 39.22 4.09 -53.06
C CYS A 181 38.36 5.23 -53.63
N GLY A 182 37.03 5.13 -53.55
CA GLY A 182 36.11 6.18 -54.02
C GLY A 182 36.11 6.39 -55.54
N THR A 183 36.77 5.51 -56.30
CA THR A 183 36.86 5.68 -57.76
C THR A 183 35.60 5.15 -58.42
N VAL A 184 34.94 5.98 -59.24
CA VAL A 184 33.73 5.61 -59.98
C VAL A 184 34.09 4.61 -61.08
N LEU A 185 33.50 3.41 -61.01
CA LEU A 185 33.64 2.37 -62.03
C LEU A 185 32.44 2.45 -62.98
N VAL A 186 32.72 2.62 -64.27
CA VAL A 186 31.71 2.65 -65.33
C VAL A 186 31.80 1.36 -66.13
N TYR A 187 30.64 0.79 -66.47
CA TYR A 187 30.53 -0.38 -67.32
C TYR A 187 31.02 -0.03 -68.75
N SER A 188 32.23 -0.50 -69.11
CA SER A 188 32.87 -0.35 -70.43
C SER A 188 32.98 -1.66 -71.20
#